data_AF-A0A958CS94-F1
#
_entry.id   AF-A0A958CS94-F1
#
_cell.length_a   1.000
_cell.length_b   1.000
_cell.length_c   1.000
_cell.angle_alpha   90.00
_cell.angle_beta   90.00
_cell.angle_gamma   90.00
#
_symmetry.space_group_name_H-M   'P 1'
#
loop_
_entity.id
_entity.type
_entity.pdbx_description
1 polymer ?
#
loop_
_entity_poly.entity_id
_entity_poly.type
_entity_poly.pdbx_seq_one_letter_code
_entity_poly.pdbx_strand_id
1 'polypeptide(L)'
;MYRLVGDLLVQGGRLKSMYDMSIRKLATARWDEVRAFLRPTDQFVTYTATDGDTPARHVVPVYTDGSGFMAARQTRPARVTVYVGQDVPTLQERMAEEMVQRGVIDDPGAVQASAGMMASRGLAVSH
;
A
#
# COMPACT_ATOMS: atom_id res chain seq x y z
N MET A 1 9.11 -15.94 -1.51
CA MET A 1 10.40 -15.41 -1.04
C MET A 1 10.13 -14.08 -0.37
N TYR A 2 9.31 -14.11 0.70
CA TYR A 2 9.06 -13.03 1.67
C TYR A 2 10.32 -12.64 2.47
N ARG A 3 11.46 -13.25 2.15
CA ARG A 3 12.57 -13.44 3.08
C ARG A 3 13.45 -12.19 3.17
N LEU A 4 13.77 -11.50 2.07
CA LEU A 4 14.66 -10.33 2.17
C LEU A 4 13.96 -9.12 2.83
N VAL A 5 12.72 -8.84 2.43
CA VAL A 5 11.90 -7.76 3.00
C VAL A 5 11.48 -8.12 4.42
N GLY A 6 11.02 -9.36 4.65
CA GLY A 6 10.73 -9.89 5.97
C GLY A 6 11.95 -9.86 6.90
N ASP A 7 13.12 -10.32 6.45
CA ASP A 7 14.37 -10.29 7.23
C ASP A 7 14.78 -8.85 7.55
N LEU A 8 14.72 -7.91 6.59
CA LEU A 8 15.00 -6.49 6.83
C LEU A 8 14.09 -5.88 7.90
N LEU A 9 12.84 -6.32 7.98
CA LEU A 9 11.85 -5.79 8.91
C LEU A 9 11.84 -6.52 10.26
N VAL A 10 12.15 -7.82 10.28
CA VAL A 10 12.36 -8.64 11.49
C VAL A 10 13.68 -8.28 12.17
N GLN A 11 14.79 -8.17 11.43
CA GLN A 11 16.09 -7.72 11.97
C GLN A 11 16.01 -6.29 12.53
N GLY A 12 15.14 -5.45 11.97
CA GLY A 12 14.85 -4.12 12.49
C GLY A 12 13.88 -4.08 13.70
N GLY A 13 13.42 -5.24 14.19
CA GLY A 13 12.47 -5.37 15.31
C GLY A 13 11.07 -4.79 15.02
N ARG A 14 10.73 -4.58 13.75
CA ARG A 14 9.45 -3.96 13.33
C ARG A 14 8.39 -4.98 12.97
N LEU A 15 8.81 -6.20 12.66
CA LEU A 15 7.96 -7.37 12.62
C LEU A 15 8.35 -8.31 13.75
N LYS A 16 7.35 -8.87 14.44
CA LYS A 16 7.52 -10.01 15.34
C LYS A 16 7.71 -11.29 14.54
N SER A 17 7.17 -11.33 13.31
CA SER A 17 7.23 -12.49 12.43
C SER A 17 7.22 -12.06 10.96
N MET A 18 7.88 -12.84 10.09
CA MET A 18 7.81 -12.65 8.64
C MET A 18 6.39 -12.82 8.06
N TYR A 19 5.46 -13.34 8.88
CA TYR A 19 4.04 -13.51 8.54
C TYR A 19 3.14 -12.38 9.06
N ASP A 20 3.71 -11.37 9.72
CA ASP A 20 2.93 -10.22 10.19
C ASP A 20 2.26 -9.51 9.00
N MET A 21 0.94 -9.35 9.10
CA MET A 21 0.07 -8.97 7.99
C MET A 21 0.07 -7.45 7.70
N SER A 22 0.61 -6.64 8.62
CA SER A 22 0.80 -5.20 8.46
C SER A 22 1.93 -4.68 9.36
N ILE A 23 2.57 -3.60 8.93
CA ILE A 23 3.64 -2.91 9.66
C ILE A 23 3.17 -1.51 9.97
N ARG A 24 2.86 -1.27 11.23
CA ARG A 24 2.38 0.03 11.68
C ARG A 24 3.56 0.93 12.04
N LYS A 25 3.45 2.22 11.69
CA LYS A 25 4.40 3.28 12.07
C LYS A 25 5.84 3.02 11.60
N LEU A 26 6.03 2.44 10.42
CA LEU A 26 7.34 2.36 9.78
C LEU A 26 7.82 3.78 9.46
N ALA A 27 9.10 4.05 9.69
CA ALA A 27 9.68 5.34 9.34
C ALA A 27 9.72 5.50 7.82
N THR A 28 9.43 6.70 7.30
CA THR A 28 9.43 6.95 5.84
C THR A 28 10.77 6.57 5.19
N ALA A 29 11.91 6.95 5.77
CA ALA A 29 13.22 6.57 5.24
C ALA A 29 13.40 5.04 5.13
N ARG A 30 12.91 4.29 6.12
CA ARG A 30 12.97 2.81 6.08
C ARG A 30 12.01 2.22 5.05
N TRP A 31 10.87 2.86 4.84
CA TRP A 31 9.98 2.49 3.74
C TRP A 31 10.64 2.73 2.39
N ASP A 32 11.36 3.84 2.20
CA ASP A 32 12.07 4.12 0.96
C ASP A 32 13.13 3.05 0.66
N GLU A 33 13.87 2.60 1.70
CA GLU A 33 14.81 1.49 1.60
C GLU A 33 14.12 0.17 1.21
N VAL A 34 12.98 -0.17 1.84
CA VAL A 34 12.23 -1.38 1.49
C VAL A 34 11.67 -1.29 0.06
N ARG A 35 11.09 -0.15 -0.30
CA ARG A 35 10.50 0.11 -1.62
C ARG A 35 11.52 -0.06 -2.75
N ALA A 36 12.79 0.24 -2.51
CA ALA A 36 13.87 0.06 -3.48
C ALA A 36 14.06 -1.41 -3.93
N PHE A 37 13.61 -2.39 -3.12
CA PHE A 37 13.66 -3.81 -3.45
C PHE A 37 12.35 -4.36 -4.02
N LEU A 38 11.32 -3.52 -4.17
CA LEU A 38 10.01 -3.93 -4.68
C LEU A 38 9.83 -3.49 -6.13
N ARG A 39 9.04 -4.26 -6.88
CA ARG A 39 8.61 -3.90 -8.23
C ARG A 39 7.25 -3.21 -8.17
N PRO A 40 7.08 -2.01 -8.76
CA PRO A 40 5.76 -1.40 -8.87
C PRO A 40 4.87 -2.27 -9.76
N THR A 41 3.58 -2.33 -9.45
CA THR A 41 2.58 -2.95 -10.32
C THR A 41 1.79 -1.87 -11.06
N ASP A 42 0.97 -2.30 -12.02
CA ASP A 42 -0.03 -1.46 -12.66
C ASP A 42 -1.27 -1.25 -11.76
N GLN A 43 -1.30 -1.81 -10.55
CA GLN A 43 -2.46 -1.76 -9.67
C GLN A 43 -2.32 -0.69 -8.58
N PHE A 44 -3.46 -0.16 -8.16
CA PHE A 44 -3.57 0.87 -7.12
C PHE A 44 -4.71 0.51 -6.19
N VAL A 45 -4.53 0.78 -4.91
CA VAL A 45 -5.62 0.82 -3.94
C VAL A 45 -6.06 2.27 -3.78
N THR A 46 -7.35 2.54 -3.94
CA THR A 46 -7.93 3.87 -3.77
C THR A 46 -8.96 3.86 -2.65
N TYR A 47 -9.06 4.97 -1.94
CA TYR A 47 -10.09 5.16 -0.92
C TYR A 47 -10.41 6.64 -0.79
N THR A 48 -11.58 6.96 -0.24
CA THR A 48 -11.93 8.32 0.17
C THR A 48 -11.93 8.38 1.68
N ALA A 49 -11.19 9.32 2.25
CA ALA A 49 -11.18 9.60 3.68
C ALA A 49 -11.31 11.10 3.91
N THR A 50 -11.75 11.50 5.10
CA THR A 50 -11.83 12.92 5.44
C THR A 50 -10.49 13.41 5.96
N ASP A 51 -9.85 14.31 5.23
CA ASP A 51 -8.66 15.03 5.68
C ASP A 51 -9.11 16.36 6.29
N GLY A 52 -9.31 16.37 7.60
CA GLY A 52 -9.91 17.53 8.30
C GLY A 52 -11.42 17.60 8.04
N ASP A 53 -11.88 18.63 7.34
CA ASP A 53 -13.30 18.85 7.00
C ASP A 53 -13.66 18.47 5.56
N THR A 54 -12.68 18.04 4.75
CA THR A 54 -12.89 17.77 3.31
C THR A 54 -12.66 16.30 2.97
N PRO A 55 -13.61 15.64 2.30
CA PRO A 55 -13.37 14.33 1.71
C PRO A 55 -12.28 14.41 0.64
N ALA A 56 -11.21 13.63 0.81
CA ALA A 56 -10.10 13.53 -0.12
C ALA A 56 -9.99 12.11 -0.67
N ARG A 57 -9.78 12.00 -1.98
CA ARG A 57 -9.48 10.72 -2.63
C ARG A 57 -7.98 10.45 -2.53
N HIS A 58 -7.63 9.30 -1.99
CA HIS A 58 -6.25 8.83 -1.90
C HIS A 58 -6.00 7.70 -2.88
N VAL A 59 -4.81 7.71 -3.47
CA VAL A 59 -4.32 6.67 -4.38
C VAL A 59 -3.04 6.11 -3.78
N VAL A 60 -3.05 4.81 -3.49
CA VAL A 60 -1.94 4.09 -2.88
C VAL A 60 -1.37 3.11 -3.92
N PRO A 61 -0.11 3.30 -4.36
CA PRO A 61 0.52 2.38 -5.30
C PRO A 61 0.74 1.01 -4.67
N VAL A 62 0.52 -0.03 -5.47
CA VAL A 62 0.79 -1.42 -5.10
C VAL A 62 2.15 -1.84 -5.66
N TYR A 63 2.88 -2.59 -4.85
CA TYR A 63 4.19 -3.15 -5.18
C TYR A 63 4.18 -4.66 -4.98
N THR A 64 5.12 -5.36 -5.61
CA THR A 64 5.31 -6.80 -5.45
C THR A 64 6.78 -7.16 -5.29
N ASP A 65 7.04 -8.18 -4.49
CA ASP A 65 8.35 -8.87 -4.42
C ASP A 65 8.38 -10.17 -5.26
N GLY A 66 7.30 -10.45 -6.00
CA GLY A 66 7.10 -11.71 -6.74
C GLY A 66 6.51 -12.86 -5.92
N SER A 67 6.32 -12.71 -4.61
CA SER A 67 5.60 -13.66 -3.76
C SER A 67 4.38 -13.09 -3.04
N GLY A 68 4.22 -11.77 -3.01
CA GLY A 68 3.02 -11.12 -2.54
C GLY A 68 2.94 -9.68 -3.02
N PHE A 69 1.94 -8.97 -2.50
CA PHE A 69 1.66 -7.58 -2.81
C PHE A 69 1.75 -6.72 -1.56
N MET A 70 2.19 -5.48 -1.73
CA MET A 70 2.40 -4.52 -0.65
C MET A 70 1.87 -3.16 -1.05
N ALA A 71 1.27 -2.45 -0.09
CA ALA A 71 0.86 -1.06 -0.24
C ALA A 71 1.29 -0.29 1.01
N ALA A 72 1.72 0.94 0.86
CA ALA A 72 2.13 1.79 1.98
C ALA A 72 1.32 3.08 2.02
N ARG A 73 0.58 3.27 3.10
CA ARG A 73 -0.18 4.49 3.38
C ARG A 73 0.61 5.40 4.29
N GLN A 74 0.76 6.66 3.93
CA GLN A 74 1.30 7.66 4.84
C GLN A 74 0.23 8.04 5.88
N THR A 75 0.55 7.91 7.17
CA THR A 75 -0.43 8.11 8.26
C THR A 75 -0.12 9.33 9.13
N ARG A 76 1.15 9.74 9.21
CA ARG A 76 1.61 10.96 9.88
C ARG A 76 2.83 11.51 9.15
N PRO A 77 3.25 12.76 9.42
CA PRO A 77 4.58 13.22 9.01
C PRO A 77 5.63 12.19 9.47
N ALA A 78 6.39 11.66 8.51
CA ALA A 78 7.43 10.64 8.71
C ALA A 78 6.99 9.23 9.17
N ARG A 79 5.70 8.87 9.10
CA ARG A 79 5.21 7.51 9.41
C ARG A 79 4.35 6.94 8.30
N VAL A 80 4.64 5.70 7.94
CA VAL A 80 3.85 4.90 7.00
C VAL A 80 3.32 3.65 7.69
N THR A 81 2.14 3.23 7.27
CA THR A 81 1.61 1.89 7.54
C THR A 81 1.74 1.08 6.27
N VAL A 82 2.45 -0.04 6.36
CA VAL A 82 2.62 -0.97 5.23
C VAL A 82 1.64 -2.13 5.42
N TYR A 83 0.93 -2.47 4.36
CA TYR A 83 0.02 -3.60 4.29
C TYR A 83 0.63 -4.63 3.36
N VAL A 84 0.47 -5.91 3.71
CA VAL A 84 0.98 -7.04 2.92
C VAL A 84 -0.20 -7.95 2.61
N GLY A 85 -0.30 -8.44 1.37
CA GLY A 85 -1.31 -9.39 0.91
C GLY A 85 -0.67 -10.48 0.04
N GLN A 86 -1.35 -11.63 -0.08
CA GLN A 86 -0.94 -12.68 -1.04
C GLN A 86 -1.38 -12.31 -2.47
N ASP A 87 -2.48 -11.60 -2.58
CA ASP A 87 -3.02 -10.98 -3.79
C ASP A 87 -3.54 -9.58 -3.46
N VAL A 88 -3.99 -8.85 -4.49
CA VAL A 88 -4.53 -7.49 -4.33
C VAL A 88 -5.87 -7.44 -3.60
N PRO A 89 -6.83 -8.38 -3.79
CA PRO A 89 -8.03 -8.44 -2.96
C PRO A 89 -7.74 -8.59 -1.46
N THR A 90 -6.83 -9.48 -1.08
CA THR A 90 -6.40 -9.66 0.32
C THR A 90 -5.73 -8.39 0.87
N LEU A 91 -4.94 -7.71 0.04
CA LEU A 91 -4.32 -6.43 0.41
C LEU A 91 -5.38 -5.35 0.66
N GLN A 92 -6.38 -5.25 -0.24
CA GLN A 92 -7.50 -4.32 -0.14
C GLN A 92 -8.32 -4.57 1.13
N GLU A 93 -8.71 -5.82 1.39
CA GLU A 93 -9.47 -6.21 2.58
C GLU A 93 -8.73 -5.82 3.86
N ARG A 94 -7.43 -6.12 3.96
CA ARG A 94 -6.62 -5.75 5.13
C ARG A 94 -6.48 -4.25 5.31
N MET A 95 -6.37 -3.50 4.22
CA MET A 95 -6.39 -2.04 4.26
C MET A 95 -7.73 -1.53 4.78
N ALA A 96 -8.84 -2.04 4.24
CA ALA A 96 -10.20 -1.67 4.63
C ALA A 96 -10.47 -1.95 6.11
N GLU A 97 -10.20 -3.17 6.58
CA GLU A 97 -10.38 -3.57 7.98
C GLU A 97 -9.62 -2.66 8.94
N GLU A 98 -8.35 -2.37 8.65
CA GLU A 98 -7.55 -1.51 9.51
C GLU A 98 -8.06 -0.07 9.50
N MET A 99 -8.47 0.44 8.34
CA MET A 99 -8.97 1.80 8.21
C MET A 99 -10.28 2.01 8.95
N VAL A 100 -11.20 1.02 8.90
CA VAL A 100 -12.44 1.01 9.68
C VAL A 100 -12.13 0.93 11.18
N GLN A 101 -11.24 0.01 11.59
CA GLN A 101 -10.82 -0.13 12.99
C GLN A 101 -10.24 1.18 13.56
N ARG A 102 -9.68 2.02 12.70
CA ARG A 102 -9.09 3.32 13.07
C ARG A 102 -10.05 4.51 12.92
N GLY A 103 -11.25 4.31 12.38
CA GLY A 103 -12.18 5.39 12.07
C GLY A 103 -11.67 6.33 10.97
N VAL A 104 -10.84 5.83 10.04
CA VAL A 104 -10.40 6.61 8.88
C VAL A 104 -11.45 6.60 7.76
N ILE A 105 -12.20 5.50 7.67
CA ILE A 105 -13.36 5.33 6.79
C ILE A 105 -14.45 4.63 7.59
N ASP A 106 -15.71 4.84 7.21
CA ASP A 106 -16.87 4.24 7.89
C ASP A 106 -17.26 2.87 7.31
N ASP A 107 -16.96 2.63 6.04
CA ASP A 107 -17.32 1.41 5.31
C ASP A 107 -16.07 0.77 4.69
N PRO A 108 -15.79 -0.53 4.94
CA PRO A 108 -14.69 -1.22 4.28
C PRO A 108 -14.83 -1.24 2.75
N GLY A 109 -16.07 -1.17 2.21
CA GLY A 109 -16.33 -1.06 0.77
C GLY A 109 -15.81 0.21 0.11
N ALA A 110 -15.45 1.23 0.90
CA ALA A 110 -14.86 2.48 0.40
C ALA A 110 -13.41 2.32 -0.10
N VAL A 111 -12.75 1.20 0.23
CA VAL A 111 -11.43 0.85 -0.32
C VAL A 111 -11.61 0.01 -1.56
N GLN A 112 -11.04 0.44 -2.68
CA GLN A 112 -11.17 -0.21 -3.99
C GLN A 112 -9.81 -0.47 -4.61
N ALA A 113 -9.59 -1.68 -5.10
CA ALA A 113 -8.48 -1.97 -6.01
C ALA A 113 -8.85 -1.54 -7.44
N SER A 114 -7.91 -0.94 -8.15
CA SER A 114 -8.06 -0.55 -9.55
C SER A 114 -6.81 -0.88 -10.32
N ALA A 115 -6.96 -1.43 -11.52
CA ALA A 115 -5.88 -1.49 -12.48
C ALA A 115 -5.73 -0.08 -13.09
N GLY A 116 -4.50 0.43 -13.08
CA GLY A 116 -4.11 1.62 -13.80
C GLY A 116 -4.33 1.38 -15.27
N MET A 117 -5.30 2.09 -15.85
CA MET A 117 -5.38 2.26 -17.29
C MET A 117 -4.12 3.03 -17.67
N MET A 118 -3.05 2.35 -18.11
CA MET A 118 -2.03 3.00 -18.92
C MET A 118 -2.79 3.54 -20.13
N ALA A 119 -3.12 4.82 -20.09
CA ALA A 119 -3.58 5.53 -21.27
C ALA A 119 -2.45 5.46 -22.28
N SER A 120 -2.50 4.48 -23.16
CA SER A 120 -1.86 4.47 -24.47
C SER A 120 -2.47 5.63 -25.27
N ARG A 121 -2.08 6.85 -24.93
CA ARG A 121 -2.19 7.99 -25.84
C ARG A 121 -1.10 7.79 -26.88
N GLY A 122 -1.42 7.01 -27.90
CA GLY A 122 -0.70 7.04 -29.16
C GLY A 122 -0.62 8.49 -29.63
N LEU A 123 0.61 8.98 -29.81
CA LEU A 123 0.86 10.16 -30.61
C LEU A 123 0.32 9.85 -32.02
N ALA A 124 -0.87 10.35 -32.32
CA ALA A 124 -1.24 10.63 -33.70
C ALA A 124 -0.56 11.95 -34.07
N VAL A 125 0.67 11.86 -34.59
CA VAL A 125 1.24 12.92 -35.43
C VAL A 125 0.75 12.62 -36.84
N SER A 126 -0.28 13.32 -37.28
CA SER A 126 -0.61 13.39 -38.71
C SER A 126 0.23 14.50 -39.34
N HIS A 127 1.03 14.08 -40.32
CA HIS A 127 1.73 14.92 -41.29
C HIS A 127 0.75 15.70 -42.17
#